data_AF-A0AA49FJE5-F1
#
_entry.id   AF-A0AA49FJE5-F1
#
_cell.length_a   1.000
_cell.length_b   1.000
_cell.length_c   1.000
_cell.angle_alpha   90.00
_cell.angle_beta   90.00
_cell.angle_gamma   90.00
#
_symmetry.space_group_name_H-M   'P 1'
#
loop_
_entity.id
_entity.type
_entity.pdbx_description
1 polymer ?
#
loop_
_entity_poly.entity_id
_entity_poly.type
_entity_poly.pdbx_seq_one_letter_code
_entity_poly.pdbx_strand_id
1 'polypeptide(L)'
;MTHSILLQIALACLLGGALSVVAAALVMFGLPRKWLALTVSFSTGLLLATATLHLLPEALESGLTPHELFPLLLAGILGFFALEKFALWRHAHSGAGDLDAQCDPQCDDHTHSHHHLEGAHGASLLILIGDGFHNFTDGLLIAAAFLADPALGWATTFAIIAHEVPQEAGDFAILLAAGWKRGRALFWNGVSSLAALAGGVIGYLALERALDWVPAIITLAAASFLYIAVADLMPRLKRETADIGWHGLLLAAGIAVVVFGSAHAHAGEAHVHGAGRLDVAIDKGQVGITLELPLDAIVGFERAPKNDREKAALGAAEKVLDDAAALFVPTPAANCAVKSARVDMPKFGGGEHADIDARYEFRCANPAALKGIETTIFRHFRRLYRLEVRRAGPAGQGAGRLAPKNPVLGW
;
A
#
# COMPACT_ATOMS: atom_id res chain seq x y z
N MET A 1 -24.69 7.89 -14.31
CA MET A 1 -23.54 6.95 -14.19
C MET A 1 -22.71 7.21 -12.94
N THR A 2 -22.36 8.47 -12.61
CA THR A 2 -21.54 8.83 -11.43
C THR A 2 -22.11 8.36 -10.08
N HIS A 3 -23.40 8.57 -9.81
CA HIS A 3 -24.04 8.10 -8.58
C HIS A 3 -24.03 6.57 -8.41
N SER A 4 -23.94 5.81 -9.51
CA SER A 4 -23.84 4.34 -9.45
C SER A 4 -22.47 3.89 -8.95
N ILE A 5 -21.40 4.63 -9.27
CA ILE A 5 -20.04 4.25 -8.90
C ILE A 5 -19.79 4.54 -7.42
N LEU A 6 -20.19 5.72 -6.93
CA LEU A 6 -20.05 6.04 -5.50
C LEU A 6 -20.81 5.06 -4.60
N LEU A 7 -22.00 4.63 -5.02
CA LEU A 7 -22.76 3.60 -4.29
C LEU A 7 -22.01 2.26 -4.28
N GLN A 8 -21.40 1.87 -5.40
CA GLN A 8 -20.61 0.64 -5.49
C GLN A 8 -19.35 0.71 -4.63
N ILE A 9 -18.63 1.84 -4.63
CA ILE A 9 -17.47 2.07 -3.75
C ILE A 9 -17.89 1.95 -2.28
N ALA A 10 -18.96 2.65 -1.89
CA ALA A 10 -19.45 2.61 -0.51
C ALA A 10 -19.86 1.19 -0.11
N LEU A 11 -20.56 0.47 -0.99
CA LEU A 11 -20.95 -0.91 -0.76
C LEU A 11 -19.73 -1.84 -0.67
N ALA A 12 -18.75 -1.66 -1.55
CA ALA A 12 -17.51 -2.43 -1.56
C ALA A 12 -16.70 -2.23 -0.28
N CYS A 13 -16.50 -0.99 0.19
CA CYS A 13 -15.81 -0.71 1.44
C CYS A 13 -16.56 -1.30 2.65
N LEU A 14 -17.89 -1.15 2.69
CA LEU A 14 -18.71 -1.69 3.80
C LEU A 14 -18.73 -3.22 3.80
N LEU A 15 -18.86 -3.86 2.64
CA LEU A 15 -18.78 -5.31 2.52
C LEU A 15 -17.38 -5.80 2.83
N GLY A 16 -16.35 -5.09 2.40
CA GLY A 16 -14.95 -5.34 2.70
C GLY A 16 -14.71 -5.52 4.18
N GLY A 17 -14.96 -4.45 4.94
CA GLY A 17 -14.79 -4.44 6.40
C GLY A 17 -15.75 -5.38 7.14
N ALA A 18 -17.02 -5.45 6.74
CA ALA A 18 -17.97 -6.32 7.42
C ALA A 18 -17.62 -7.82 7.22
N LEU A 19 -17.27 -8.22 6.00
CA LEU A 19 -16.93 -9.60 5.70
C LEU A 19 -15.60 -10.01 6.31
N SER A 20 -14.58 -9.12 6.29
CA SER A 20 -13.29 -9.41 6.91
C SER A 20 -13.43 -9.62 8.42
N VAL A 21 -14.11 -8.70 9.12
CA VAL A 21 -14.35 -8.80 10.57
C VAL A 21 -15.17 -10.03 10.94
N VAL A 22 -16.22 -10.36 10.16
CA VAL A 22 -17.04 -11.55 10.43
C VAL A 22 -16.25 -12.83 10.20
N ALA A 23 -15.49 -12.92 9.10
CA ALA A 23 -14.66 -14.08 8.82
C ALA A 23 -13.55 -14.26 9.88
N ALA A 24 -12.89 -13.18 10.28
CA ALA A 24 -11.94 -13.16 11.39
C ALA A 24 -12.57 -13.64 12.70
N ALA A 25 -13.78 -13.16 13.02
CA ALA A 25 -14.53 -13.58 14.20
C ALA A 25 -14.84 -15.09 14.18
N LEU A 26 -15.27 -15.62 13.04
CA LEU A 26 -15.60 -17.04 12.87
C LEU A 26 -14.37 -17.93 13.10
N VAL A 27 -13.23 -17.56 12.53
CA VAL A 27 -11.95 -18.24 12.75
C VAL A 27 -11.59 -18.22 14.24
N MET A 28 -11.67 -17.06 14.86
CA MET A 28 -11.25 -16.84 16.25
C MET A 28 -12.19 -17.45 17.29
N PHE A 29 -13.49 -17.59 16.98
CA PHE A 29 -14.47 -18.23 17.88
C PHE A 29 -14.38 -19.76 17.86
N GLY A 30 -13.88 -20.35 16.77
CA GLY A 30 -13.61 -21.79 16.69
C GLY A 30 -12.36 -22.23 17.47
N LEU A 31 -11.49 -21.30 17.86
CA LEU A 31 -10.20 -21.60 18.49
C LEU A 31 -10.32 -21.80 20.02
N PRO A 32 -9.70 -22.85 20.60
CA PRO A 32 -9.64 -23.04 22.05
C PRO A 32 -8.83 -21.92 22.74
N ARG A 33 -9.15 -21.60 24.00
CA ARG A 33 -8.46 -20.54 24.77
C ARG A 33 -6.93 -20.65 24.79
N LYS A 34 -6.37 -21.86 24.83
CA LYS A 34 -4.91 -22.09 24.77
C LYS A 34 -4.28 -21.59 23.47
N TRP A 35 -5.02 -21.66 22.35
CA TRP A 35 -4.56 -21.19 21.05
C TRP A 35 -4.68 -19.67 20.91
N LEU A 36 -5.57 -19.01 21.67
CA LEU A 36 -5.70 -17.55 21.67
C LEU A 36 -4.44 -16.84 22.20
N ALA A 37 -3.71 -17.47 23.12
CA ALA A 37 -2.41 -16.95 23.57
C ALA A 37 -1.33 -17.10 22.48
N LEU A 38 -1.37 -18.22 21.75
CA LEU A 38 -0.45 -18.54 20.67
C LEU A 38 -0.71 -17.70 19.40
N THR A 39 -1.95 -17.25 19.15
CA THR A 39 -2.29 -16.37 18.01
C THR A 39 -1.61 -15.01 18.08
N VAL A 40 -1.13 -14.58 19.25
CA VAL A 40 -0.31 -13.36 19.37
C VAL A 40 1.01 -13.51 18.59
N SER A 41 1.60 -14.71 18.54
CA SER A 41 2.78 -14.97 17.72
C SER A 41 2.50 -14.88 16.23
N PHE A 42 1.37 -15.45 15.79
CA PHE A 42 0.90 -15.31 14.41
C PHE A 42 0.73 -13.84 14.04
N SER A 43 0.04 -13.08 14.89
CA SER A 43 -0.21 -11.65 14.69
C SER A 43 1.10 -10.85 14.63
N THR A 44 2.08 -11.18 15.49
CA THR A 44 3.39 -10.53 15.49
C THR A 44 4.12 -10.76 14.17
N GLY A 45 4.12 -12.00 13.66
CA GLY A 45 4.72 -12.33 12.37
C GLY A 45 4.01 -11.64 11.21
N LEU A 46 2.68 -11.63 11.22
CA LEU A 46 1.83 -10.99 10.22
C LEU A 46 2.08 -9.48 10.17
N LEU A 47 2.03 -8.76 11.30
CA LEU A 47 2.25 -7.30 11.36
C LEU A 47 3.67 -6.91 10.94
N LEU A 48 4.68 -7.67 11.38
CA LEU A 48 6.07 -7.43 10.99
C LEU A 48 6.29 -7.63 9.49
N ALA A 49 5.75 -8.71 8.92
CA ALA A 49 5.85 -8.98 7.48
C ALA A 49 5.05 -7.98 6.66
N THR A 50 3.83 -7.63 7.08
CA THR A 50 2.98 -6.64 6.39
C THR A 50 3.68 -5.29 6.34
N ALA A 51 4.24 -4.82 7.46
CA ALA A 51 4.95 -3.55 7.47
C ALA A 51 6.21 -3.57 6.59
N THR A 52 7.04 -4.62 6.71
CA THR A 52 8.39 -4.62 6.09
C THR A 52 8.44 -5.12 4.66
N LEU A 53 7.59 -6.08 4.31
CA LEU A 53 7.61 -6.76 3.01
C LEU A 53 6.51 -6.26 2.07
N HIS A 54 5.49 -5.58 2.60
CA HIS A 54 4.37 -5.09 1.80
C HIS A 54 4.28 -3.57 1.82
N LEU A 55 3.99 -2.96 2.99
CA LEU A 55 3.72 -1.52 3.08
C LEU A 55 4.93 -0.64 2.79
N LEU A 56 6.11 -0.93 3.34
CA LEU A 56 7.29 -0.11 3.09
C LEU A 56 7.77 -0.18 1.63
N PRO A 57 7.86 -1.36 0.98
CA PRO A 57 8.12 -1.45 -0.45
C PRO A 57 7.08 -0.70 -1.29
N GLU A 58 5.79 -0.90 -1.01
CA GLU A 58 4.69 -0.23 -1.71
C GLU A 58 4.81 1.30 -1.61
N ALA A 59 5.15 1.85 -0.45
CA ALA A 59 5.35 3.29 -0.30
C ALA A 59 6.51 3.84 -1.15
N LEU A 60 7.57 3.05 -1.40
CA LEU A 60 8.65 3.42 -2.31
C LEU A 60 8.20 3.37 -3.77
N GLU A 61 7.47 2.32 -4.15
CA GLU A 61 6.98 2.10 -5.51
C GLU A 61 5.91 3.13 -5.88
N SER A 62 5.01 3.42 -4.94
CA SER A 62 4.02 4.50 -5.02
C SER A 62 4.63 5.92 -4.94
N GLY A 63 5.96 6.04 -4.82
CA GLY A 63 6.73 7.21 -5.24
C GLY A 63 7.36 8.07 -4.15
N LEU A 64 7.55 7.56 -2.92
CA LEU A 64 8.50 8.18 -1.98
C LEU A 64 9.92 7.73 -2.29
N THR A 65 10.88 8.65 -2.19
CA THR A 65 12.28 8.26 -2.17
C THR A 65 12.66 7.67 -0.80
N PRO A 66 13.72 6.85 -0.69
CA PRO A 66 14.21 6.37 0.60
C PRO A 66 14.51 7.51 1.60
N HIS A 67 14.99 8.66 1.10
CA HIS A 67 15.28 9.83 1.93
C HIS A 67 14.04 10.57 2.43
N GLU A 68 12.86 10.32 1.88
CA GLU A 68 11.58 10.83 2.38
C GLU A 68 10.90 9.79 3.26
N LEU A 69 10.91 8.52 2.83
CA LEU A 69 10.27 7.41 3.53
C LEU A 69 10.87 7.16 4.91
N PHE A 70 12.19 7.00 5.03
CA PHE A 70 12.80 6.61 6.31
C PHE A 70 12.65 7.68 7.41
N PRO A 71 12.80 8.99 7.12
CA PRO A 71 12.49 10.02 8.10
C PRO A 71 11.02 10.05 8.50
N LEU A 72 10.09 9.85 7.56
CA LEU A 72 8.67 9.78 7.84
C LEU A 72 8.33 8.55 8.70
N LEU A 73 8.92 7.39 8.39
CA LEU A 73 8.81 6.17 9.18
C LEU A 73 9.30 6.39 10.61
N LEU A 74 10.49 6.99 10.78
CA LEU A 74 11.03 7.32 12.10
C LEU A 74 10.12 8.28 12.87
N ALA A 75 9.67 9.35 12.21
CA ALA A 75 8.73 10.30 12.81
C ALA A 75 7.41 9.62 13.21
N GLY A 76 6.92 8.69 12.40
CA GLY A 76 5.77 7.85 12.69
C GLY A 76 5.99 7.01 13.95
N ILE A 77 7.09 6.25 14.03
CA ILE A 77 7.43 5.42 15.18
C ILE A 77 7.52 6.25 16.47
N LEU A 78 8.19 7.40 16.42
CA LEU A 78 8.29 8.33 17.56
C LEU A 78 6.92 8.93 17.92
N GLY A 79 6.08 9.19 16.92
CA GLY A 79 4.71 9.64 17.09
C GLY A 79 3.86 8.60 17.81
N PHE A 80 3.90 7.33 17.39
CA PHE A 80 3.20 6.21 18.04
C PHE A 80 3.68 6.00 19.48
N PHE A 81 4.99 6.09 19.72
CA PHE A 81 5.53 6.11 21.08
C PHE A 81 4.96 7.25 21.93
N ALA A 82 4.92 8.48 21.38
CA ALA A 82 4.37 9.63 22.08
C ALA A 82 2.86 9.47 22.37
N LEU A 83 2.10 8.94 21.41
CA LEU A 83 0.67 8.62 21.57
C LEU A 83 0.45 7.59 22.68
N GLU A 84 1.27 6.54 22.75
CA GLU A 84 1.22 5.57 23.84
C GLU A 84 1.45 6.23 25.20
N LYS A 85 2.50 7.04 25.31
CA LYS A 85 2.84 7.76 26.55
C LYS A 85 1.73 8.70 26.97
N PHE A 86 1.13 9.41 26.02
CA PHE A 86 0.01 10.29 26.28
C PHE A 86 -1.23 9.51 26.76
N ALA A 87 -1.54 8.38 26.13
CA ALA A 87 -2.66 7.53 26.54
C ALA A 87 -2.48 7.01 27.98
N LEU A 88 -1.28 6.52 28.32
CA LEU A 88 -0.94 6.06 29.66
C LEU A 88 -1.00 7.20 30.69
N TRP A 89 -0.47 8.38 30.34
CA TRP A 89 -0.51 9.57 31.19
C TRP A 89 -1.94 10.00 31.53
N ARG A 90 -2.83 10.03 30.54
CA ARG A 90 -4.24 10.42 30.75
C ARG A 90 -4.98 9.44 31.65
N HIS A 91 -4.70 8.13 31.53
CA HIS A 91 -5.28 7.13 32.41
C HIS A 91 -4.81 7.27 33.86
N ALA A 92 -3.52 7.55 34.08
CA ALA A 92 -2.98 7.81 35.42
C ALA A 92 -3.64 9.02 36.11
N HIS A 93 -4.00 10.07 35.36
CA HIS A 93 -4.65 11.26 35.92
C HIS A 93 -6.18 11.18 36.00
N SER A 94 -6.82 10.25 35.28
CA SER A 94 -8.28 10.07 35.34
C SER A 94 -8.73 9.19 36.51
N GLY A 95 -7.81 8.51 37.20
CA GLY A 95 -8.07 7.65 38.38
C GLY A 95 -7.89 8.34 39.75
N ALA A 96 -7.54 9.63 39.79
CA ALA A 96 -7.33 10.38 41.03
C ALA A 96 -8.59 11.13 41.52
N GLY A 97 -9.78 10.67 41.10
CA GLY A 97 -11.04 11.41 41.23
C GLY A 97 -12.17 10.73 41.99
N ASP A 98 -11.97 9.56 42.60
CA ASP A 98 -12.99 8.93 43.45
C ASP A 98 -12.53 8.92 44.92
N LEU A 99 -13.26 9.70 45.70
CA LEU A 99 -13.22 9.83 47.15
C LEU A 99 -13.75 8.55 47.83
N ASP A 100 -13.28 8.33 49.07
CA ASP A 100 -13.74 7.35 50.08
C ASP A 100 -13.45 5.86 49.86
N ALA A 101 -12.31 5.42 50.38
CA ALA A 101 -12.23 4.13 51.08
C ALA A 101 -11.39 4.31 52.35
N GLN A 102 -12.07 4.18 53.49
CA GLN A 102 -11.55 4.26 54.84
C GLN A 102 -10.31 3.38 55.02
N CYS A 103 -9.23 3.95 55.57
CA CYS A 103 -8.09 3.19 56.07
C CYS A 103 -8.52 2.43 57.33
N ASP A 104 -8.68 1.12 57.21
CA ASP A 104 -8.67 0.19 58.33
C ASP A 104 -7.20 -0.16 58.66
N PRO A 105 -6.66 0.15 59.85
CA PRO A 105 -5.24 -0.01 60.17
C PRO A 105 -4.91 -1.43 60.66
N GLN A 106 -5.43 -2.46 59.99
CA GLN A 106 -5.18 -3.84 60.41
C GLN A 106 -5.35 -4.85 59.27
N CYS A 107 -4.35 -4.97 58.40
CA CYS A 107 -4.15 -6.17 57.57
C CYS A 107 -2.64 -6.37 57.32
N ASP A 108 -2.17 -7.51 57.78
CA ASP A 108 -0.82 -8.04 57.66
C ASP A 108 -0.35 -8.24 56.20
N ASP A 109 0.96 -8.11 56.07
CA ASP A 109 1.85 -8.69 55.07
C ASP A 109 1.24 -9.70 54.07
N HIS A 110 0.84 -9.21 52.89
CA HIS A 110 0.98 -9.89 51.61
C HIS A 110 1.13 -8.84 50.51
N THR A 111 2.38 -8.49 50.16
CA THR A 111 2.70 -7.63 49.01
C THR A 111 2.47 -8.38 47.70
N HIS A 112 1.20 -8.56 47.34
CA HIS A 112 0.78 -8.89 45.98
C HIS A 112 0.79 -7.61 45.13
N SER A 113 1.96 -7.23 44.64
CA SER A 113 2.09 -6.25 43.56
C SER A 113 1.61 -6.87 42.24
N HIS A 114 0.29 -6.97 42.07
CA HIS A 114 -0.35 -7.25 40.77
C HIS A 114 -0.31 -5.97 39.88
N HIS A 115 0.89 -5.54 39.47
CA HIS A 115 1.06 -4.54 38.40
C HIS A 115 1.06 -5.18 37.00
N HIS A 116 0.43 -6.33 36.85
CA HIS A 116 0.31 -7.03 35.58
C HIS A 116 -1.05 -6.69 34.98
N LEU A 117 -1.10 -5.70 34.07
CA LEU A 117 -2.08 -5.52 32.95
C LEU A 117 -2.31 -4.04 32.56
N GLU A 118 -1.76 -3.05 33.26
CA GLU A 118 -2.06 -1.62 32.96
C GLU A 118 -1.47 -1.10 31.64
N GLY A 119 -0.45 -1.76 31.08
CA GLY A 119 0.10 -1.43 29.75
C GLY A 119 -0.75 -1.93 28.56
N ALA A 120 -1.73 -2.82 28.78
CA ALA A 120 -2.47 -3.47 27.70
C ALA A 120 -3.48 -2.55 27.00
N HIS A 121 -3.95 -1.50 27.67
CA HIS A 121 -4.94 -0.58 27.11
C HIS A 121 -4.35 0.39 26.08
N GLY A 122 -3.09 0.84 26.26
CA GLY A 122 -2.41 1.71 25.30
C GLY A 122 -2.21 1.01 23.95
N ALA A 123 -1.66 -0.21 23.98
CA ALA A 123 -1.44 -1.01 22.78
C ALA A 123 -2.73 -1.31 22.00
N SER A 124 -3.84 -1.61 22.69
CA SER A 124 -5.13 -1.87 22.03
C SER A 124 -5.66 -0.68 21.22
N LEU A 125 -5.40 0.56 21.68
CA LEU A 125 -5.79 1.76 20.94
C LEU A 125 -4.88 2.00 19.73
N LEU A 126 -3.58 1.77 19.87
CA LEU A 126 -2.63 1.97 18.77
C LEU A 126 -2.88 1.00 17.63
N ILE A 127 -3.29 -0.23 17.92
CA ILE A 127 -3.70 -1.22 16.92
C ILE A 127 -4.87 -0.67 16.11
N LEU A 128 -5.96 -0.26 16.76
CA LEU A 128 -7.14 0.29 16.08
C LEU A 128 -6.84 1.55 15.26
N ILE A 129 -5.92 2.40 15.72
CA ILE A 129 -5.49 3.59 14.97
C ILE A 129 -4.66 3.20 13.75
N GLY A 130 -3.70 2.28 13.92
CA GLY A 130 -2.85 1.78 12.84
C GLY A 130 -3.66 1.07 11.76
N ASP A 131 -4.52 0.16 12.18
CA ASP A 131 -5.48 -0.55 11.33
C ASP A 131 -6.43 0.42 10.62
N GLY A 132 -6.89 1.48 11.30
CA GLY A 132 -7.66 2.55 10.66
C GLY A 132 -6.90 3.28 9.54
N PHE A 133 -5.59 3.53 9.68
CA PHE A 133 -4.78 4.12 8.59
C PHE A 133 -4.61 3.18 7.40
N HIS A 134 -4.45 1.88 7.67
CA HIS A 134 -4.37 0.85 6.64
C HIS A 134 -5.68 0.76 5.86
N ASN A 135 -6.79 0.53 6.57
CA ASN A 135 -8.15 0.50 6.04
C ASN A 135 -8.48 1.75 5.22
N PHE A 136 -8.10 2.94 5.68
CA PHE A 136 -8.27 4.17 4.92
C PHE A 136 -7.59 4.13 3.55
N THR A 137 -6.38 3.59 3.49
CA THR A 137 -5.63 3.44 2.25
C THR A 137 -6.30 2.42 1.33
N ASP A 138 -6.78 1.31 1.85
CA ASP A 138 -7.53 0.32 1.06
C ASP A 138 -8.79 0.92 0.45
N GLY A 139 -9.48 1.76 1.22
CA GLY A 139 -10.59 2.57 0.74
C GLY A 139 -10.22 3.42 -0.48
N LEU A 140 -9.08 4.11 -0.43
CA LEU A 140 -8.57 4.91 -1.54
C LEU A 140 -8.26 4.05 -2.78
N LEU A 141 -7.68 2.87 -2.59
CA LEU A 141 -7.36 1.94 -3.67
C LEU A 141 -8.62 1.35 -4.31
N ILE A 142 -9.63 0.97 -3.51
CA ILE A 142 -10.96 0.55 -3.98
C ILE A 142 -11.58 1.66 -4.85
N ALA A 143 -11.55 2.90 -4.37
CA ALA A 143 -12.09 4.02 -5.14
C ALA A 143 -11.33 4.25 -6.45
N ALA A 144 -10.01 4.17 -6.44
CA ALA A 144 -9.19 4.27 -7.65
C ALA A 144 -9.57 3.18 -8.67
N ALA A 145 -9.70 1.94 -8.23
CA ALA A 145 -10.06 0.81 -9.07
C ALA A 145 -11.46 0.95 -9.67
N PHE A 146 -12.48 1.33 -8.88
CA PHE A 146 -13.85 1.56 -9.39
C PHE A 146 -13.97 2.74 -10.33
N LEU A 147 -13.14 3.78 -10.15
CA LEU A 147 -13.07 4.91 -11.07
C LEU A 147 -12.41 4.54 -12.40
N ALA A 148 -11.53 3.55 -12.41
CA ALA A 148 -10.95 2.99 -13.62
C ALA A 148 -11.93 2.05 -14.33
N ASP A 149 -12.40 1.00 -13.64
CA ASP A 149 -13.38 0.04 -14.14
C ASP A 149 -14.15 -0.66 -13.00
N PRO A 150 -15.49 -0.80 -13.09
CA PRO A 150 -16.27 -1.47 -12.03
C PRO A 150 -15.92 -2.93 -11.77
N ALA A 151 -15.54 -3.71 -12.79
CA ALA A 151 -15.12 -5.10 -12.59
C ALA A 151 -13.76 -5.15 -11.87
N LEU A 152 -12.86 -4.24 -12.21
CA LEU A 152 -11.61 -4.07 -11.48
C LEU A 152 -11.86 -3.68 -10.02
N GLY A 153 -12.76 -2.72 -9.77
CA GLY A 153 -13.14 -2.30 -8.42
C GLY A 153 -13.58 -3.47 -7.54
N TRP A 154 -14.43 -4.37 -8.06
CA TRP A 154 -14.84 -5.58 -7.32
C TRP A 154 -13.70 -6.58 -7.15
N ALA A 155 -12.85 -6.78 -8.16
CA ALA A 155 -11.68 -7.65 -8.06
C ALA A 155 -10.72 -7.16 -6.95
N THR A 156 -10.41 -5.86 -6.93
CA THR A 156 -9.61 -5.20 -5.88
C THR A 156 -10.26 -5.36 -4.51
N THR A 157 -11.58 -5.21 -4.41
CA THR A 157 -12.32 -5.40 -3.15
C THR A 157 -12.15 -6.83 -2.62
N PHE A 158 -12.26 -7.86 -3.47
CA PHE A 158 -12.06 -9.24 -3.04
C PHE A 158 -10.61 -9.55 -2.66
N ALA A 159 -9.64 -8.96 -3.38
CA ALA A 159 -8.23 -9.07 -3.02
C ALA A 159 -7.96 -8.45 -1.64
N ILE A 160 -8.56 -7.28 -1.36
CA ILE A 160 -8.48 -6.61 -0.06
C ILE A 160 -9.10 -7.46 1.03
N ILE A 161 -10.33 -7.95 0.85
CA ILE A 161 -10.96 -8.88 1.81
C ILE A 161 -10.04 -10.06 2.14
N ALA A 162 -9.36 -10.62 1.14
CA ALA A 162 -8.50 -11.78 1.35
C ALA A 162 -7.31 -11.50 2.27
N HIS A 163 -6.70 -10.31 2.20
CA HIS A 163 -5.59 -9.93 3.09
C HIS A 163 -6.03 -9.26 4.40
N GLU A 164 -7.23 -8.69 4.43
CA GLU A 164 -7.85 -8.14 5.63
C GLU A 164 -8.28 -9.23 6.62
N VAL A 165 -8.76 -10.38 6.15
CA VAL A 165 -9.18 -11.48 7.04
C VAL A 165 -8.07 -11.94 7.99
N PRO A 166 -6.83 -12.22 7.54
CA PRO A 166 -5.71 -12.51 8.42
C PRO A 166 -5.39 -11.37 9.39
N GLN A 167 -5.43 -10.12 8.93
CA GLN A 167 -5.08 -8.93 9.71
C GLN A 167 -6.09 -8.69 10.84
N GLU A 168 -7.38 -8.64 10.49
CA GLU A 168 -8.50 -8.51 11.43
C GLU A 168 -8.52 -9.63 12.46
N ALA A 169 -8.18 -10.87 12.07
CA ALA A 169 -8.04 -11.99 13.00
C ALA A 169 -6.88 -11.79 13.98
N GLY A 170 -5.76 -11.23 13.51
CA GLY A 170 -4.61 -10.89 14.34
C GLY A 170 -4.93 -9.78 15.34
N ASP A 171 -5.53 -8.69 14.88
CA ASP A 171 -5.93 -7.57 15.74
C ASP A 171 -6.95 -8.01 16.78
N PHE A 172 -7.94 -8.79 16.37
CA PHE A 172 -8.89 -9.39 17.29
C PHE A 172 -8.22 -10.28 18.34
N ALA A 173 -7.21 -11.07 17.96
CA ALA A 173 -6.43 -11.88 18.89
C ALA A 173 -5.71 -11.01 19.93
N ILE A 174 -5.10 -9.90 19.49
CA ILE A 174 -4.40 -8.99 20.39
C ILE A 174 -5.39 -8.28 21.34
N LEU A 175 -6.54 -7.83 20.85
CA LEU A 175 -7.58 -7.21 21.69
C LEU A 175 -8.10 -8.19 22.76
N LEU A 176 -8.33 -9.45 22.41
CA LEU A 176 -8.71 -10.49 23.37
C LEU A 176 -7.59 -10.77 24.39
N ALA A 177 -6.33 -10.82 23.95
CA ALA A 177 -5.18 -10.98 24.82
C ALA A 177 -4.98 -9.77 25.77
N ALA A 178 -5.42 -8.58 25.35
CA ALA A 178 -5.49 -7.38 26.18
C ALA A 178 -6.68 -7.37 27.17
N GLY A 179 -7.47 -8.44 27.23
CA GLY A 179 -8.58 -8.62 28.19
C GLY A 179 -9.94 -8.09 27.71
N TRP A 180 -10.07 -7.72 26.43
CA TRP A 180 -11.34 -7.23 25.91
C TRP A 180 -12.37 -8.36 25.81
N LYS A 181 -13.63 -8.05 26.13
CA LYS A 181 -14.75 -8.97 25.85
C LYS A 181 -14.92 -9.11 24.33
N ARG A 182 -15.24 -10.32 23.85
CA ARG A 182 -15.42 -10.64 22.42
C ARG A 182 -16.28 -9.61 21.67
N GLY A 183 -17.45 -9.26 22.20
CA GLY A 183 -18.33 -8.28 21.55
C GLY A 183 -17.74 -6.87 21.49
N ARG A 184 -16.96 -6.46 22.50
CA ARG A 184 -16.28 -5.16 22.49
C ARG A 184 -15.14 -5.14 21.47
N ALA A 185 -14.34 -6.21 21.41
CA ALA A 185 -13.26 -6.32 20.43
C ALA A 185 -13.79 -6.33 19.00
N LEU A 186 -14.86 -7.08 18.71
CA LEU A 186 -15.49 -7.08 17.38
C LEU A 186 -16.06 -5.72 17.00
N PHE A 187 -16.71 -5.05 17.94
CA PHE A 187 -17.29 -3.74 17.68
C PHE A 187 -16.21 -2.74 17.28
N TRP A 188 -15.11 -2.66 18.02
CA TRP A 188 -14.07 -1.68 17.75
C TRP A 188 -13.19 -2.00 16.54
N ASN A 189 -12.92 -3.28 16.22
CA ASN A 189 -12.38 -3.66 14.91
C ASN A 189 -13.32 -3.26 13.77
N GLY A 190 -14.62 -3.54 13.93
CA GLY A 190 -15.62 -3.10 12.96
C GLY A 190 -15.61 -1.58 12.76
N VAL A 191 -15.38 -0.81 13.83
CA VAL A 191 -15.27 0.66 13.76
C VAL A 191 -14.01 1.11 13.03
N SER A 192 -12.84 0.46 13.20
CA SER A 192 -11.63 0.82 12.44
C SER A 192 -11.81 0.57 10.94
N SER A 193 -12.49 -0.52 10.56
CA SER A 193 -12.80 -0.82 9.15
C SER A 193 -13.64 0.26 8.43
N LEU A 194 -14.39 1.10 9.17
CA LEU A 194 -15.12 2.23 8.59
C LEU A 194 -14.19 3.30 8.01
N ALA A 195 -12.91 3.31 8.38
CA ALA A 195 -11.91 4.16 7.77
C ALA A 195 -11.79 3.88 6.25
N ALA A 196 -12.01 2.64 5.80
CA ALA A 196 -12.04 2.30 4.38
C ALA A 196 -13.19 3.00 3.64
N LEU A 197 -14.35 3.15 4.26
CA LEU A 197 -15.44 3.93 3.66
C LEU A 197 -15.05 5.41 3.53
N ALA A 198 -14.42 5.98 4.56
CA ALA A 198 -13.94 7.36 4.51
C ALA A 198 -12.90 7.56 3.41
N GLY A 199 -11.94 6.63 3.30
CA GLY A 199 -10.96 6.56 2.23
C GLY A 199 -11.62 6.48 0.86
N GLY A 200 -12.57 5.57 0.66
CA GLY A 200 -13.26 5.40 -0.61
C GLY A 200 -14.09 6.61 -1.05
N VAL A 201 -14.78 7.27 -0.11
CA VAL A 201 -15.52 8.50 -0.39
C VAL A 201 -14.56 9.65 -0.74
N ILE A 202 -13.48 9.83 0.01
CA ILE A 202 -12.49 10.87 -0.26
C ILE A 202 -11.77 10.61 -1.59
N GLY A 203 -11.40 9.35 -1.86
CA GLY A 203 -10.82 8.92 -3.13
C GLY A 203 -11.74 9.21 -4.30
N TYR A 204 -13.04 8.94 -4.17
CA TYR A 204 -14.01 9.29 -5.20
C TYR A 204 -14.10 10.80 -5.47
N LEU A 205 -14.11 11.62 -4.41
CA LEU A 205 -14.30 13.07 -4.51
C LEU A 205 -13.03 13.83 -4.89
N ALA A 206 -11.85 13.30 -4.58
CA ALA A 206 -10.57 13.99 -4.66
C ALA A 206 -9.40 13.07 -5.02
N LEU A 207 -9.60 12.13 -5.97
CA LEU A 207 -8.64 11.05 -6.26
C LEU A 207 -7.21 11.55 -6.48
N GLU A 208 -6.99 12.49 -7.41
CA GLU A 208 -5.65 13.00 -7.73
C GLU A 208 -4.94 13.54 -6.48
N ARG A 209 -5.66 14.33 -5.67
CA ARG A 209 -5.11 14.92 -4.45
C ARG A 209 -4.90 13.88 -3.37
N ALA A 210 -5.78 12.88 -3.27
CA ALA A 210 -5.69 11.83 -2.26
C ALA A 210 -4.53 10.86 -2.56
N LEU A 211 -4.32 10.50 -3.83
CA LEU A 211 -3.23 9.63 -4.27
C LEU A 211 -1.84 10.24 -4.03
N ASP A 212 -1.70 11.57 -3.95
CA ASP A 212 -0.45 12.21 -3.57
C ASP A 212 -0.03 11.89 -2.12
N TRP A 213 -0.99 11.66 -1.22
CA TRP A 213 -0.73 11.37 0.20
C TRP A 213 -0.65 9.88 0.52
N VAL A 214 -1.12 9.01 -0.38
CA VAL A 214 -1.14 7.55 -0.18
C VAL A 214 0.20 7.00 0.31
N PRO A 215 1.36 7.31 -0.31
CA PRO A 215 2.63 6.76 0.15
C PRO A 215 2.99 7.16 1.58
N ALA A 216 2.62 8.38 1.98
CA ALA A 216 2.88 8.87 3.32
C ALA A 216 1.97 8.20 4.36
N ILE A 217 0.70 7.98 4.03
CA ILE A 217 -0.26 7.30 4.90
C ILE A 217 0.12 5.82 5.07
N ILE A 218 0.51 5.14 3.99
CA ILE A 218 1.05 3.77 4.03
C ILE A 218 2.28 3.70 4.94
N THR A 219 3.19 4.67 4.84
CA THR A 219 4.38 4.75 5.69
C THR A 219 4.00 4.91 7.18
N LEU A 220 2.96 5.68 7.49
CA LEU A 220 2.45 5.82 8.85
C LEU A 220 1.77 4.54 9.36
N ALA A 221 1.02 3.83 8.51
CA ALA A 221 0.45 2.52 8.85
C ALA A 221 1.58 1.51 9.14
N ALA A 222 2.60 1.44 8.29
CA ALA A 222 3.77 0.59 8.48
C ALA A 222 4.53 0.92 9.79
N ALA A 223 4.67 2.21 10.11
CA ALA A 223 5.26 2.67 11.35
C ALA A 223 4.50 2.15 12.58
N SER A 224 3.17 2.18 12.53
CA SER A 224 2.30 1.68 13.60
C SER A 224 2.49 0.18 13.83
N PHE A 225 2.47 -0.62 12.77
CA PHE A 225 2.60 -2.08 12.82
C PHE A 225 4.00 -2.49 13.30
N LEU A 226 5.04 -1.82 12.82
CA LEU A 226 6.40 -2.00 13.33
C LEU A 226 6.51 -1.68 14.81
N TYR A 227 5.94 -0.55 15.24
CA TYR A 227 5.98 -0.15 16.64
C TYR A 227 5.26 -1.18 17.52
N ILE A 228 4.04 -1.58 17.18
CA ILE A 228 3.25 -2.57 17.95
C ILE A 228 3.99 -3.92 18.00
N ALA A 229 4.46 -4.42 16.85
CA ALA A 229 5.13 -5.71 16.76
C ALA A 229 6.41 -5.75 17.61
N VAL A 230 7.24 -4.70 17.55
CA VAL A 230 8.55 -4.67 18.20
C VAL A 230 8.50 -4.18 19.65
N ALA A 231 7.67 -3.17 19.96
CA ALA A 231 7.65 -2.52 21.27
C ALA A 231 6.65 -3.16 22.25
N ASP A 232 5.57 -3.80 21.78
CA ASP A 232 4.57 -4.45 22.66
C ASP A 232 4.55 -5.97 22.53
N LEU A 233 4.41 -6.51 21.31
CA LEU A 233 4.19 -7.95 21.13
C LEU A 233 5.46 -8.79 21.32
N MET A 234 6.57 -8.41 20.69
CA MET A 234 7.82 -9.16 20.79
C MET A 234 8.36 -9.24 22.24
N PRO A 235 8.29 -8.19 23.08
CA PRO A 235 8.62 -8.30 24.50
C PRO A 235 7.74 -9.28 25.26
N ARG A 236 6.44 -9.39 24.93
CA ARG A 236 5.55 -10.40 25.52
C ARG A 236 5.99 -11.82 25.13
N LEU A 237 6.26 -12.05 23.84
CA LEU A 237 6.75 -13.34 23.35
C LEU A 237 8.06 -13.77 24.00
N LYS A 238 8.96 -12.83 24.30
CA LYS A 238 10.23 -13.14 25.01
C LYS A 238 10.03 -13.63 26.44
N ARG A 239 8.89 -13.33 27.07
CA ARG A 239 8.57 -13.77 28.44
C ARG A 239 7.90 -15.14 28.47
N GLU A 240 7.28 -15.55 27.37
CA GLU A 240 6.68 -16.88 27.20
C GLU A 240 7.77 -17.90 26.87
N THR A 241 8.17 -18.69 27.86
CA THR A 241 9.22 -19.72 27.71
C THR A 241 8.65 -21.12 27.46
N ALA A 242 7.36 -21.32 27.74
CA ALA A 242 6.63 -22.52 27.35
C ALA A 242 6.32 -22.50 25.84
N ASP A 243 6.22 -23.68 25.22
CA ASP A 243 5.75 -23.81 23.83
C ASP A 243 6.51 -22.97 22.77
N ILE A 244 7.80 -22.69 23.00
CA ILE A 244 8.64 -21.87 22.10
C ILE A 244 8.61 -22.34 20.64
N GLY A 245 8.50 -23.65 20.41
CA GLY A 245 8.35 -24.23 19.07
C GLY A 245 7.05 -23.79 18.38
N TRP A 246 5.94 -23.73 19.12
CA TRP A 246 4.67 -23.25 18.59
C TRP A 246 4.67 -21.75 18.35
N HIS A 247 5.26 -20.97 19.26
CA HIS A 247 5.43 -19.52 19.07
C HIS A 247 6.26 -19.22 17.81
N GLY A 248 7.38 -19.93 17.61
CA GLY A 248 8.21 -19.80 16.41
C GLY A 248 7.47 -20.21 15.13
N LEU A 249 6.76 -21.35 15.16
CA LEU A 249 5.99 -21.84 14.01
C LEU A 249 4.88 -20.87 13.61
N LEU A 250 4.13 -20.34 14.58
CA LEU A 250 3.02 -19.42 14.30
C LEU A 250 3.51 -18.06 13.83
N LEU A 251 4.62 -17.56 14.38
CA LEU A 251 5.28 -16.37 13.87
C LEU A 251 5.70 -16.55 12.40
N ALA A 252 6.32 -17.69 12.08
CA ALA A 252 6.67 -18.01 10.69
C ALA A 252 5.42 -18.17 9.80
N ALA A 253 4.33 -18.73 10.32
CA ALA A 253 3.06 -18.85 9.60
C ALA A 253 2.46 -17.47 9.28
N GLY A 254 2.50 -16.51 10.21
CA GLY A 254 2.07 -15.13 9.96
C GLY A 254 2.89 -14.46 8.85
N ILE A 255 4.21 -14.64 8.86
CA ILE A 255 5.10 -14.14 7.80
C ILE A 255 4.76 -14.82 6.46
N ALA A 256 4.57 -16.14 6.46
CA ALA A 256 4.27 -16.92 5.27
C ALA A 256 2.95 -16.47 4.61
N VAL A 257 1.92 -16.14 5.40
CA VAL A 257 0.65 -15.61 4.88
C VAL A 257 0.89 -14.34 4.07
N VAL A 258 1.72 -13.41 4.55
CA VAL A 258 2.04 -12.19 3.78
C VAL A 258 2.85 -12.55 2.54
N VAL A 259 3.94 -13.31 2.68
CA VAL A 259 4.83 -13.63 1.55
C VAL A 259 4.09 -14.35 0.42
N PHE A 260 3.31 -15.38 0.74
CA PHE A 260 2.58 -16.16 -0.25
C PHE A 260 1.25 -15.53 -0.66
N GLY A 261 0.61 -14.75 0.22
CA GLY A 261 -0.58 -13.95 -0.10
C GLY A 261 -0.25 -12.87 -1.13
N SER A 262 0.87 -12.17 -0.94
CA SER A 262 1.39 -11.17 -1.90
C SER A 262 1.73 -11.81 -3.25
N ALA A 263 2.39 -12.98 -3.24
CA ALA A 263 2.79 -13.67 -4.47
C ALA A 263 1.61 -14.10 -5.36
N HIS A 264 0.44 -14.37 -4.79
CA HIS A 264 -0.78 -14.64 -5.57
C HIS A 264 -1.49 -13.36 -6.04
N ALA A 265 -1.28 -12.23 -5.35
CA ALA A 265 -1.81 -10.92 -5.77
C ALA A 265 -0.96 -10.30 -6.91
N HIS A 266 0.37 -10.44 -6.88
CA HIS A 266 1.26 -9.99 -7.97
C HIS A 266 1.16 -10.86 -9.25
N ALA A 267 0.57 -12.05 -9.18
CA ALA A 267 0.23 -12.84 -10.37
C ALA A 267 -0.95 -12.25 -11.17
N GLY A 268 -1.61 -11.23 -10.61
CA GLY A 268 -2.63 -10.43 -11.29
C GLY A 268 -2.44 -8.96 -10.93
N GLU A 269 -1.22 -8.44 -11.12
CA GLU A 269 -0.95 -7.01 -10.99
C GLU A 269 -1.96 -6.25 -11.87
N ALA A 270 -2.95 -5.67 -11.20
CA ALA A 270 -3.87 -4.74 -11.79
C ALA A 270 -3.04 -3.52 -12.18
N HIS A 271 -2.64 -3.44 -13.45
CA HIS A 271 -2.10 -2.21 -14.00
C HIS A 271 -3.04 -1.08 -13.62
N VAL A 272 -2.50 -0.01 -13.05
CA VAL A 272 -3.27 1.21 -12.87
C VAL A 272 -3.57 1.72 -14.28
N HIS A 273 -4.79 1.47 -14.77
CA HIS A 273 -5.25 1.91 -16.09
C HIS A 273 -4.86 3.37 -16.31
N GLY A 274 -4.16 3.68 -17.42
CA GLY A 274 -3.73 5.03 -17.73
C GLY A 274 -2.41 5.49 -17.09
N ALA A 275 -1.67 4.61 -16.40
CA ALA A 275 -0.29 4.84 -16.00
C ALA A 275 0.66 3.88 -16.73
N GLY A 276 1.79 4.39 -17.23
CA GLY A 276 2.86 3.58 -17.82
C GLY A 276 4.19 3.80 -17.09
N ARG A 277 5.21 3.02 -17.45
CA ARG A 277 6.56 3.12 -16.89
C ARG A 277 7.55 3.62 -17.93
N LEU A 278 8.47 4.50 -17.52
CA LEU A 278 9.48 5.11 -18.36
C LEU A 278 10.85 5.04 -17.67
N ASP A 279 11.72 4.17 -18.13
CA ASP A 279 13.10 4.06 -17.65
C ASP A 279 14.06 4.81 -18.59
N VAL A 280 14.88 5.70 -18.05
CA VAL A 280 15.86 6.48 -18.82
C VAL A 280 17.27 6.21 -18.31
N ALA A 281 18.12 5.67 -19.17
CA ALA A 281 19.53 5.40 -18.89
C ALA A 281 20.43 6.30 -19.72
N ILE A 282 21.39 6.98 -19.09
CA ILE A 282 22.30 7.93 -19.74
C ILE A 282 23.74 7.49 -19.50
N ASP A 283 24.47 7.17 -20.57
CA ASP A 283 25.89 6.83 -20.50
C ASP A 283 26.68 7.45 -21.65
N LYS A 284 27.73 8.22 -21.32
CA LYS A 284 28.76 8.73 -22.26
C LYS A 284 28.23 9.32 -23.59
N GLY A 285 27.05 9.92 -23.60
CA GLY A 285 26.43 10.49 -24.80
C GLY A 285 25.38 9.62 -25.49
N GLN A 286 25.03 8.48 -24.92
CA GLN A 286 23.87 7.68 -25.30
C GLN A 286 22.77 7.86 -24.26
N VAL A 287 21.53 7.95 -24.74
CA VAL A 287 20.33 7.95 -23.92
C VAL A 287 19.48 6.77 -24.37
N GLY A 288 19.36 5.77 -23.50
CA GLY A 288 18.41 4.69 -23.64
C GLY A 288 17.11 5.05 -22.94
N ILE A 289 15.98 4.82 -23.61
CA ILE A 289 14.65 5.00 -23.04
C ILE A 289 13.90 3.68 -23.23
N THR A 290 13.43 3.10 -22.14
CA THR A 290 12.50 1.97 -22.14
C THR A 290 11.15 2.48 -21.68
N LEU A 291 10.11 2.23 -22.47
CA LEU A 291 8.76 2.67 -22.23
C LEU A 291 7.85 1.45 -22.23
N GLU A 292 7.11 1.26 -21.14
CA GLU A 292 6.14 0.19 -20.97
C GLU A 292 4.77 0.83 -20.78
N LEU A 293 3.81 0.44 -21.61
CA LEU A 293 2.49 1.06 -21.67
C LEU A 293 1.40 -0.01 -21.65
N PRO A 294 0.40 0.12 -20.76
CA PRO A 294 -0.75 -0.75 -20.83
C PRO A 294 -1.57 -0.43 -22.10
N LEU A 295 -1.97 -1.48 -22.82
CA LEU A 295 -2.63 -1.33 -24.13
C LEU A 295 -3.93 -0.53 -24.04
N ASP A 296 -4.67 -0.60 -22.95
CA ASP A 296 -5.90 0.15 -22.76
C ASP A 296 -5.68 1.67 -22.70
N ALA A 297 -4.57 2.13 -22.13
CA ALA A 297 -4.20 3.54 -22.08
C ALA A 297 -3.90 4.11 -23.48
N ILE A 298 -3.61 3.23 -24.43
CA ILE A 298 -3.19 3.59 -25.79
C ILE A 298 -4.34 3.47 -26.78
N VAL A 299 -5.00 2.31 -26.84
CA VAL A 299 -6.06 2.02 -27.83
C VAL A 299 -7.44 1.83 -27.20
N GLY A 300 -7.50 1.68 -25.88
CA GLY A 300 -8.75 1.65 -25.15
C GLY A 300 -9.38 0.29 -24.88
N PHE A 301 -8.61 -0.78 -25.06
CA PHE A 301 -8.99 -2.16 -24.77
C PHE A 301 -7.73 -2.99 -24.46
N GLU A 302 -7.87 -4.08 -23.69
CA GLU A 302 -6.74 -4.95 -23.27
C GLU A 302 -6.67 -6.28 -24.04
N ARG A 303 -7.66 -6.54 -24.88
CA ARG A 303 -7.84 -7.82 -25.60
C ARG A 303 -7.41 -7.71 -27.05
N ALA A 304 -7.35 -8.85 -27.73
CA ALA A 304 -7.17 -8.88 -29.18
C ALA A 304 -8.20 -7.98 -29.90
N PRO A 305 -7.79 -7.22 -30.94
CA PRO A 305 -8.70 -6.40 -31.71
C PRO A 305 -9.73 -7.27 -32.45
N LYS A 306 -11.01 -7.01 -32.21
CA LYS A 306 -12.14 -7.80 -32.73
C LYS A 306 -12.62 -7.36 -34.12
N ASN A 307 -12.33 -6.11 -34.50
CA ASN A 307 -12.81 -5.52 -35.75
C ASN A 307 -11.72 -4.68 -36.43
N ASP A 308 -11.95 -4.30 -37.68
CA ASP A 308 -10.96 -3.58 -38.49
C ASP A 308 -10.66 -2.17 -37.94
N ARG A 309 -11.61 -1.57 -37.22
CA ARG A 309 -11.39 -0.28 -36.54
C ARG A 309 -10.42 -0.42 -35.36
N GLU A 310 -10.54 -1.47 -34.56
CA GLU A 310 -9.62 -1.77 -33.45
C GLU A 310 -8.23 -2.15 -33.99
N LYS A 311 -8.14 -2.91 -35.09
CA LYS A 311 -6.86 -3.20 -35.76
C LYS A 311 -6.20 -1.93 -36.29
N ALA A 312 -6.98 -1.03 -36.91
CA ALA A 312 -6.47 0.25 -37.40
C ALA A 312 -6.00 1.16 -36.25
N ALA A 313 -6.69 1.16 -35.11
CA ALA A 313 -6.28 1.90 -33.92
C ALA A 313 -4.93 1.39 -33.37
N LEU A 314 -4.75 0.06 -33.32
CA LEU A 314 -3.49 -0.56 -32.92
C LEU A 314 -2.34 -0.19 -33.85
N GLY A 315 -2.55 -0.30 -35.17
CA GLY A 315 -1.53 0.10 -36.15
C GLY A 315 -1.25 1.61 -36.18
N ALA A 316 -2.22 2.45 -35.80
CA ALA A 316 -1.98 3.90 -35.65
C ALA A 316 -1.16 4.20 -34.39
N ALA A 317 -1.42 3.51 -33.29
CA ALA A 317 -0.63 3.61 -32.07
C ALA A 317 0.82 3.18 -32.31
N GLU A 318 1.03 2.07 -33.01
CA GLU A 318 2.38 1.59 -33.41
C GLU A 318 3.16 2.66 -34.14
N LYS A 319 2.56 3.30 -35.15
CA LYS A 319 3.21 4.36 -35.94
C LYS A 319 3.59 5.57 -35.11
N VAL A 320 2.76 5.95 -34.13
CA VAL A 320 3.08 7.04 -33.21
C VAL A 320 4.23 6.62 -32.30
N LEU A 321 4.20 5.39 -31.78
CA LEU A 321 5.24 4.87 -30.88
C LEU A 321 6.58 4.67 -31.60
N ASP A 322 6.59 4.40 -32.90
CA ASP A 322 7.79 4.26 -33.72
C ASP A 322 8.51 5.61 -33.96
N ASP A 323 7.79 6.74 -33.86
CA ASP A 323 8.36 8.08 -34.04
C ASP A 323 8.97 8.62 -32.74
N ALA A 324 10.12 8.05 -32.37
CA ALA A 324 10.85 8.42 -31.16
C ALA A 324 11.15 9.93 -31.06
N ALA A 325 11.43 10.59 -32.20
CA ALA A 325 11.78 12.01 -32.25
C ALA A 325 10.56 12.91 -31.97
N ALA A 326 9.36 12.47 -32.34
CA ALA A 326 8.14 13.16 -31.98
C ALA A 326 7.79 12.98 -30.50
N LEU A 327 8.04 11.79 -29.94
CA LEU A 327 7.65 11.43 -28.56
C LEU A 327 8.57 12.00 -27.49
N PHE A 328 9.87 12.01 -27.74
CA PHE A 328 10.87 12.43 -26.77
C PHE A 328 11.74 13.52 -27.36
N VAL A 329 11.74 14.68 -26.70
CA VAL A 329 12.45 15.88 -27.12
C VAL A 329 13.53 16.18 -26.09
N PRO A 330 14.78 15.70 -26.30
CA PRO A 330 15.92 16.07 -25.48
C PRO A 330 16.19 17.57 -25.53
N THR A 331 16.88 18.09 -24.52
CA THR A 331 17.34 19.49 -24.49
C THR A 331 18.02 19.87 -25.82
N PRO A 332 17.56 20.90 -26.55
CA PRO A 332 18.07 21.20 -27.90
C PRO A 332 19.59 21.40 -27.97
N ALA A 333 20.18 22.00 -26.92
CA ALA A 333 21.62 22.24 -26.82
C ALA A 333 22.47 20.94 -26.78
N ALA A 334 21.87 19.79 -26.48
CA ALA A 334 22.54 18.50 -26.47
C ALA A 334 22.71 17.87 -27.87
N ASN A 335 21.96 18.38 -28.86
CA ASN A 335 21.97 17.92 -30.25
C ASN A 335 21.89 16.39 -30.38
N CYS A 336 20.80 15.82 -29.87
CA CYS A 336 20.57 14.37 -29.86
C CYS A 336 19.84 13.91 -31.13
N ALA A 337 20.27 12.79 -31.69
CA ALA A 337 19.65 12.13 -32.83
C ALA A 337 19.18 10.73 -32.45
N VAL A 338 18.03 10.30 -32.99
CA VAL A 338 17.52 8.93 -32.83
C VAL A 338 18.45 7.97 -33.56
N LYS A 339 18.91 6.93 -32.86
CA LYS A 339 19.74 5.86 -33.41
C LYS A 339 18.91 4.59 -33.65
N SER A 340 17.94 4.30 -32.79
CA SER A 340 16.96 3.25 -33.03
C SER A 340 15.67 3.48 -32.26
N ALA A 341 14.55 3.03 -32.83
CA ALA A 341 13.28 2.83 -32.16
C ALA A 341 12.84 1.38 -32.43
N ARG A 342 12.40 0.68 -31.39
CA ARG A 342 11.82 -0.66 -31.49
C ARG A 342 10.57 -0.68 -30.63
N VAL A 343 9.44 -1.01 -31.24
CA VAL A 343 8.15 -1.18 -30.56
C VAL A 343 7.75 -2.63 -30.70
N ASP A 344 7.64 -3.32 -29.57
CA ASP A 344 7.17 -4.69 -29.46
C ASP A 344 5.68 -4.65 -29.09
N MET A 345 4.83 -4.94 -30.07
CA MET A 345 3.38 -5.01 -29.86
C MET A 345 2.98 -6.31 -29.13
N PRO A 346 1.94 -6.26 -28.27
CA PRO A 346 1.54 -7.41 -27.47
C PRO A 346 1.08 -8.59 -28.33
N LYS A 347 1.49 -9.79 -27.92
CA LYS A 347 1.04 -11.04 -28.54
C LYS A 347 -0.22 -11.53 -27.84
N PHE A 348 -1.32 -11.53 -28.57
CA PHE A 348 -2.61 -12.00 -28.03
C PHE A 348 -2.68 -13.54 -28.03
N GLY A 349 -2.94 -14.14 -26.85
CA GLY A 349 -3.21 -15.58 -26.72
C GLY A 349 -2.43 -16.33 -25.63
N GLY A 350 -1.61 -15.62 -24.83
CA GLY A 350 -0.70 -16.22 -23.83
C GLY A 350 -1.12 -16.14 -22.36
N GLY A 351 -2.33 -15.69 -22.03
CA GLY A 351 -2.76 -15.52 -20.63
C GLY A 351 -2.08 -14.38 -19.85
N GLU A 352 -0.95 -13.88 -20.35
CA GLU A 352 -0.30 -12.64 -19.90
C GLU A 352 -1.02 -11.40 -20.45
N HIS A 353 -0.93 -10.29 -19.70
CA HIS A 353 -1.48 -8.98 -20.07
C HIS A 353 -0.89 -8.47 -21.39
N ALA A 354 -1.67 -7.66 -22.11
CA ALA A 354 -1.25 -7.10 -23.39
C ALA A 354 -0.57 -5.75 -23.16
N ASP A 355 0.71 -5.75 -22.81
CA ASP A 355 1.49 -4.52 -22.70
C ASP A 355 2.23 -4.19 -23.99
N ILE A 356 2.48 -2.90 -24.21
CA ILE A 356 3.33 -2.42 -25.29
C ILE A 356 4.69 -2.05 -24.69
N ASP A 357 5.72 -2.74 -25.17
CA ASP A 357 7.11 -2.44 -24.84
C ASP A 357 7.74 -1.64 -25.96
N ALA A 358 8.36 -0.51 -25.64
CA ALA A 358 9.10 0.30 -26.60
C ALA A 358 10.49 0.66 -26.08
N ARG A 359 11.49 0.57 -26.95
CA ARG A 359 12.89 0.87 -26.65
C ARG A 359 13.44 1.85 -27.66
N TYR A 360 13.98 2.94 -27.15
CA TYR A 360 14.56 4.02 -27.93
C TYR A 360 16.01 4.25 -27.53
N GLU A 361 16.86 4.50 -28.54
CA GLU A 361 18.24 4.91 -28.32
C GLU A 361 18.48 6.24 -29.03
N PHE A 362 18.96 7.22 -28.28
CA PHE A 362 19.43 8.50 -28.79
C PHE A 362 20.94 8.62 -28.61
N ARG A 363 21.59 9.31 -29.55
CA ARG A 363 23.00 9.70 -29.45
C ARG A 363 23.11 11.22 -29.47
N CYS A 364 23.69 11.78 -28.42
CA CYS A 364 23.86 13.21 -28.23
C CYS A 364 25.29 13.65 -28.57
N ALA A 365 25.42 14.67 -29.42
CA ALA A 365 26.72 15.23 -29.75
C ALA A 365 27.33 16.03 -28.59
N ASN A 366 26.50 16.64 -27.74
CA ASN A 366 26.93 17.40 -26.57
C ASN A 366 26.22 16.91 -25.29
N PRO A 367 26.65 15.77 -24.71
CA PRO A 367 25.99 15.21 -23.52
C PRO A 367 25.99 16.14 -22.30
N ALA A 368 26.98 17.02 -22.16
CA ALA A 368 27.06 17.93 -21.02
C ALA A 368 25.93 18.98 -21.02
N ALA A 369 25.37 19.28 -22.20
CA ALA A 369 24.25 20.21 -22.35
C ALA A 369 22.87 19.54 -22.16
N LEU A 370 22.82 18.22 -21.95
CA LEU A 370 21.58 17.49 -21.74
C LEU A 370 21.08 17.69 -20.30
N LYS A 371 20.01 18.46 -20.13
CA LYS A 371 19.41 18.81 -18.83
C LYS A 371 18.05 18.16 -18.59
N GLY A 372 17.49 17.53 -19.62
CA GLY A 372 16.21 16.87 -19.52
C GLY A 372 15.67 16.43 -20.87
N ILE A 373 14.56 15.71 -20.80
CA ILE A 373 13.78 15.20 -21.93
C ILE A 373 12.32 15.56 -21.67
N GLU A 374 11.71 16.30 -22.59
CA GLU A 374 10.27 16.51 -22.62
C GLU A 374 9.61 15.37 -23.38
N THR A 375 8.50 14.82 -22.86
CA THR A 375 7.70 13.85 -23.61
C THR A 375 6.41 14.46 -24.14
N THR A 376 6.07 14.17 -25.39
CA THR A 376 4.81 14.60 -26.02
C THR A 376 3.74 13.52 -25.95
N ILE A 377 4.05 12.35 -25.40
CA ILE A 377 3.23 11.15 -25.45
C ILE A 377 1.80 11.34 -24.92
N PHE A 378 1.63 12.15 -23.86
CA PHE A 378 0.32 12.50 -23.30
C PHE A 378 -0.59 13.26 -24.28
N ARG A 379 -0.02 13.96 -25.27
CA ARG A 379 -0.78 14.63 -26.33
C ARG A 379 -1.33 13.64 -27.35
N HIS A 380 -0.62 12.54 -27.57
CA HIS A 380 -1.00 11.48 -28.50
C HIS A 380 -1.98 10.49 -27.87
N PHE A 381 -1.79 10.17 -26.59
CA PHE A 381 -2.60 9.19 -25.86
C PHE A 381 -3.29 9.85 -24.67
N ARG A 382 -4.51 10.36 -24.91
CA ARG A 382 -5.27 11.11 -23.90
C ARG A 382 -5.72 10.30 -22.68
N ARG A 383 -5.69 8.98 -22.77
CA ARG A 383 -6.02 8.06 -21.66
C ARG A 383 -4.82 7.78 -20.76
N LEU A 384 -3.60 7.99 -21.26
CA LEU A 384 -2.40 8.00 -20.45
C LEU A 384 -2.35 9.32 -19.67
N TYR A 385 -2.44 9.26 -18.34
CA TYR A 385 -2.39 10.44 -17.48
C TYR A 385 -1.15 10.48 -16.58
N ARG A 386 -0.39 9.38 -16.51
CA ARG A 386 0.81 9.28 -15.68
C ARG A 386 1.88 8.44 -16.35
N LEU A 387 3.14 8.85 -16.20
CA LEU A 387 4.30 7.98 -16.39
C LEU A 387 5.12 7.96 -15.11
N GLU A 388 5.41 6.75 -14.62
CA GLU A 388 6.36 6.53 -13.54
C GLU A 388 7.75 6.45 -14.13
N VAL A 389 8.63 7.34 -13.68
CA VAL A 389 9.95 7.51 -14.28
C VAL A 389 11.02 7.00 -13.35
N ARG A 390 11.93 6.18 -13.87
CA ARG A 390 13.21 5.89 -13.23
C ARG A 390 14.32 6.37 -14.13
N ARG A 391 15.31 7.06 -13.58
CA ARG A 391 16.48 7.55 -14.30
C ARG A 391 17.76 7.02 -13.70
N ALA A 392 18.72 6.70 -14.55
CA ALA A 392 20.09 6.37 -14.18
C ALA A 392 21.05 7.13 -15.10
N GLY A 393 21.96 7.92 -14.53
CA GLY A 393 22.93 8.65 -15.33
C GLY A 393 24.11 9.20 -14.51
N PRO A 394 24.95 10.06 -15.11
CA PRO A 394 26.16 10.58 -14.47
C PRO A 394 25.90 11.37 -13.18
N ALA A 395 24.70 11.96 -13.06
CA ALA A 395 24.26 12.70 -11.88
C ALA A 395 23.62 11.80 -10.80
N GLY A 396 23.70 10.47 -10.95
CA GLY A 396 23.10 9.48 -10.05
C GLY A 396 21.81 8.86 -10.59
N GLN A 397 21.16 8.10 -9.72
CA GLN A 397 19.85 7.48 -9.98
C GLN A 397 18.74 8.32 -9.33
N GLY A 398 17.54 8.27 -9.89
CA GLY A 398 16.38 8.93 -9.31
C GLY A 398 15.08 8.35 -9.83
N ALA A 399 13.99 8.60 -9.11
CA ALA A 399 12.63 8.29 -9.53
C ALA A 399 11.80 9.58 -9.58
N GLY A 400 10.72 9.56 -10.35
CA GLY A 400 9.82 10.70 -10.49
C GLY A 400 8.53 10.32 -11.19
N ARG A 401 7.65 11.31 -11.40
CA ARG A 401 6.40 11.13 -12.11
C ARG A 401 6.22 12.23 -13.15
N LEU A 402 5.81 11.85 -14.34
CA LEU A 402 5.39 12.77 -15.39
C LEU A 402 3.87 12.71 -15.54
N ALA A 403 3.29 13.85 -15.86
CA ALA A 403 1.86 14.00 -16.11
C ALA A 403 1.66 15.01 -17.25
N PRO A 404 0.46 15.09 -17.86
CA PRO A 404 0.20 16.05 -18.94
C PRO A 404 0.54 17.51 -18.59
N LYS A 405 0.39 17.90 -17.31
CA LYS A 405 0.74 19.24 -16.80
C LYS A 405 2.23 19.43 -16.52
N ASN A 406 2.98 18.35 -16.35
CA ASN A 406 4.42 18.35 -16.10
C ASN A 406 5.10 17.21 -16.90
N PRO A 407 5.25 17.38 -18.23
CA PRO A 407 5.75 16.33 -19.12
C PRO A 407 7.28 16.32 -19.25
N VAL A 408 8.01 17.05 -18.38
CA VAL A 408 9.45 17.23 -18.50
C VAL A 408 10.19 16.44 -17.43
N LEU A 409 11.06 15.53 -17.87
CA LEU A 409 12.02 14.86 -17.01
C LEU A 409 13.32 15.68 -16.99
N GLY A 410 13.56 16.41 -15.91
CA GLY A 410 14.78 17.22 -15.73
C GLY A 410 15.78 16.59 -14.74
N TRP A 411 17.05 17.03 -14.84
CA TRP A 411 18.10 16.71 -13.87
C TRP A 411 19.20 17.78 -13.78
#